data_AF-A0A847VA91-F1
#
_entry.id   AF-A0A847VA91-F1
#
_cell.length_a   1.000
_cell.length_b   1.000
_cell.length_c   1.000
_cell.angle_alpha   90.00
_cell.angle_beta   90.00
_cell.angle_gamma   90.00
#
_symmetry.space_group_name_H-M   'P 1'
#
loop_
_entity.id
_entity.type
_entity.pdbx_description
1 polymer ?
#
loop_
_entity_poly.entity_id
_entity_poly.type
_entity_poly.pdbx_seq_one_letter_code
_entity_poly.pdbx_strand_id
1 'polypeptide(L)'
;MDTNSLLLVAIGLSMDAFAVAIGRGTVISRGNRVRGALAMALAFGAFQALMPLAGWYVGSGVARIFGEIGHWIAFLLLAGIGGRMVHDSFSADRGSTEPVLSARLLLLLALATSIDALVAGVGLRLADPATSIVRAALMIGFVTFALSLAGGLAGSRLGERFGRSMEALGGIVLVAIGLRILVSNLNG
;
A
#
# COMPACT_ATOMS: atom_id res chain seq x y z
N MET A 1 20.44 -9.36 11.76
CA MET A 1 19.71 -8.15 12.20
C MET A 1 18.91 -8.41 13.47
N ASP A 2 18.88 -7.47 14.40
CA ASP A 2 18.09 -7.59 15.64
C ASP A 2 16.59 -7.42 15.39
N THR A 3 15.74 -8.04 16.20
CA THR A 3 14.28 -8.00 16.06
C THR A 3 13.72 -6.57 16.07
N ASN A 4 14.31 -5.67 16.87
CA ASN A 4 13.86 -4.28 16.98
C ASN A 4 14.12 -3.51 15.68
N SER A 5 15.30 -3.68 15.08
CA SER A 5 15.64 -3.06 13.80
C SER A 5 14.77 -3.61 12.68
N LEU A 6 14.50 -4.92 12.67
CA LEU A 6 13.58 -5.53 11.72
C LEU A 6 12.15 -5.00 11.88
N LEU A 7 11.68 -4.76 13.10
CA LEU A 7 10.36 -4.19 13.36
C LEU A 7 10.26 -2.75 12.82
N LEU A 8 11.31 -1.93 13.01
CA LEU A 8 11.35 -0.57 12.47
C LEU A 8 11.31 -0.57 10.94
N VAL A 9 12.07 -1.47 10.31
CA VAL A 9 12.03 -1.69 8.86
C VAL A 9 10.64 -2.12 8.42
N ALA A 10 10.03 -3.11 9.08
CA ALA A 10 8.70 -3.60 8.77
C ALA A 10 7.62 -2.51 8.89
N ILE A 11 7.70 -1.65 9.91
CA ILE A 11 6.80 -0.50 10.05
C ILE A 11 6.99 0.47 8.89
N GLY A 12 8.24 0.86 8.59
CA GLY A 12 8.55 1.79 7.50
C GLY A 12 8.02 1.31 6.15
N LEU A 13 8.26 0.04 5.82
CA LEU A 13 7.77 -0.62 4.59
C LEU A 13 6.25 -0.77 4.52
N SER A 14 5.56 -0.76 5.66
CA SER A 14 4.11 -0.89 5.72
C SER A 14 3.38 0.44 5.59
N MET A 15 4.07 1.58 5.65
CA MET A 15 3.44 2.91 5.70
C MET A 15 2.65 3.25 4.44
N ASP A 16 3.15 2.90 3.26
CA ASP A 16 2.43 3.19 2.01
C ASP A 16 1.15 2.36 1.90
N ALA A 17 1.23 1.06 2.22
CA ALA A 17 0.07 0.17 2.30
C ALA A 17 -0.94 0.61 3.38
N PHE A 18 -0.46 1.12 4.52
CA PHE A 18 -1.31 1.67 5.58
C PHE A 18 -2.05 2.92 5.13
N ALA A 19 -1.35 3.87 4.51
CA ALA A 19 -1.94 5.12 4.07
C ALA A 19 -2.93 4.91 2.91
N VAL A 20 -2.63 3.98 1.99
CA VAL A 20 -3.59 3.52 0.97
C VAL A 20 -4.80 2.84 1.61
N ALA A 21 -4.62 2.00 2.63
CA ALA A 21 -5.73 1.34 3.33
C ALA A 21 -6.64 2.35 4.07
N ILE A 22 -6.07 3.40 4.68
CA ILE A 22 -6.86 4.49 5.28
C ILE A 22 -7.64 5.22 4.20
N GLY A 23 -6.97 5.68 3.14
CA GLY A 23 -7.61 6.47 2.08
C GLY A 23 -8.71 5.68 1.39
N ARG A 24 -8.45 4.43 0.97
CA ARG A 24 -9.49 3.55 0.41
C ARG A 24 -10.55 3.17 1.41
N GLY A 25 -10.21 3.10 2.70
CA GLY A 25 -11.15 2.86 3.77
C GLY A 25 -12.28 3.89 3.80
N THR A 26 -12.02 5.17 3.49
CA THR A 26 -13.02 6.26 3.62
C THR A 26 -14.21 6.12 2.66
N VAL A 27 -14.05 5.40 1.55
CA VAL A 27 -15.10 5.16 0.56
C VAL A 27 -15.83 3.82 0.77
N ILE A 28 -15.35 2.95 1.65
CA ILE A 28 -15.99 1.65 1.93
C ILE A 28 -17.27 1.85 2.75
N SER A 29 -18.38 1.30 2.26
CA SER A 29 -19.67 1.37 2.94
C SER A 29 -19.69 0.57 4.26
N ARG A 30 -20.49 1.05 5.23
CA ARG A 30 -20.65 0.47 6.57
C ARG A 30 -20.91 -1.03 6.60
N GLY A 31 -21.73 -1.54 5.69
CA GLY A 31 -22.07 -2.97 5.59
C GLY A 31 -20.88 -3.86 5.19
N ASN A 32 -19.89 -3.30 4.51
CA ASN A 32 -18.73 -4.03 3.97
C ASN A 32 -17.40 -3.65 4.63
N ARG A 33 -17.37 -2.77 5.62
CA ARG A 33 -16.11 -2.26 6.21
C ARG A 33 -15.17 -3.35 6.71
N VAL A 34 -15.69 -4.37 7.41
CA VAL A 34 -14.86 -5.46 7.93
C VAL A 34 -14.32 -6.31 6.79
N ARG A 35 -15.18 -6.68 5.83
CA ARG A 35 -14.78 -7.46 4.66
C ARG A 35 -13.76 -6.72 3.79
N GLY A 36 -13.98 -5.44 3.54
CA GLY A 36 -13.10 -4.60 2.74
C GLY A 36 -11.75 -4.35 3.43
N ALA A 37 -11.75 -4.02 4.73
CA ALA A 37 -10.52 -3.86 5.49
C ALA A 37 -9.74 -5.18 5.60
N LEU A 38 -10.43 -6.31 5.78
CA LEU A 38 -9.80 -7.63 5.79
C LEU A 38 -9.24 -8.00 4.41
N ALA A 39 -9.96 -7.71 3.33
CA ALA A 39 -9.47 -7.93 1.97
C ALA A 39 -8.20 -7.11 1.68
N MET A 40 -8.17 -5.83 2.07
CA MET A 40 -6.96 -4.99 1.99
C MET A 40 -5.82 -5.53 2.85
N ALA A 41 -6.09 -5.88 4.11
CA ALA A 41 -5.08 -6.42 5.00
C ALA A 41 -4.48 -7.72 4.46
N LEU A 42 -5.32 -8.65 3.96
CA LEU A 42 -4.87 -9.91 3.38
C LEU A 42 -4.06 -9.68 2.10
N ALA A 43 -4.54 -8.84 1.20
CA ALA A 43 -3.85 -8.56 -0.06
C ALA A 43 -2.50 -7.87 0.20
N PHE A 44 -2.49 -6.78 0.99
CA PHE A 44 -1.27 -6.03 1.28
C PHE A 44 -0.30 -6.86 2.10
N GLY A 45 -0.74 -7.51 3.19
CA GLY A 45 0.12 -8.36 4.00
C GLY A 45 0.72 -9.54 3.23
N ALA A 46 -0.04 -10.19 2.35
CA ALA A 46 0.47 -11.29 1.53
C ALA A 46 1.50 -10.81 0.49
N PHE A 47 1.22 -9.70 -0.21
CA PHE A 47 2.18 -9.13 -1.17
C PHE A 47 3.44 -8.61 -0.47
N GLN A 48 3.31 -7.93 0.67
CA GLN A 48 4.45 -7.44 1.45
C GLN A 48 5.30 -8.58 2.06
N ALA A 49 4.72 -9.77 2.30
CA ALA A 49 5.50 -10.95 2.69
C ALA A 49 6.20 -11.59 1.48
N LEU A 50 5.52 -11.66 0.33
CA LEU A 50 6.03 -12.31 -0.87
C LEU A 50 7.18 -11.52 -1.51
N MET A 51 7.07 -10.19 -1.57
CA MET A 51 8.02 -9.35 -2.30
C MET A 51 9.44 -9.38 -1.72
N PRO A 52 9.68 -9.32 -0.39
CA PRO A 52 11.02 -9.49 0.17
C PRO A 52 11.66 -10.84 -0.19
N LEU A 53 10.87 -11.92 -0.22
CA LEU A 53 11.34 -13.24 -0.65
C LEU A 53 11.72 -13.22 -2.13
N ALA A 54 10.85 -12.66 -2.98
CA ALA A 54 11.13 -12.52 -4.41
C ALA A 54 12.40 -11.69 -4.65
N GLY A 55 12.54 -10.55 -3.97
CA GLY A 55 13.72 -9.68 -4.09
C GLY A 55 14.99 -10.41 -3.67
N TRP A 56 14.92 -11.17 -2.58
CA TRP A 56 16.02 -12.01 -2.13
C TRP A 56 16.44 -13.03 -3.18
N TYR A 57 15.51 -13.68 -3.90
CA TYR A 57 15.84 -14.67 -4.94
C TYR A 57 16.37 -14.05 -6.23
N VAL A 58 15.71 -13.02 -6.76
CA VAL A 58 15.89 -12.56 -8.14
C VAL A 58 17.11 -11.62 -8.30
N GLY A 59 17.62 -11.05 -7.21
CA GLY A 59 18.87 -10.28 -7.20
C GLY A 59 18.72 -8.83 -7.70
N SER A 60 19.81 -8.07 -7.64
CA SER A 60 19.81 -6.60 -7.77
C SER A 60 19.42 -6.08 -9.15
N GLY A 61 19.75 -6.79 -10.23
CA GLY A 61 19.44 -6.34 -11.60
C GLY A 61 17.94 -6.26 -11.88
N VAL A 62 17.17 -7.25 -11.43
CA VAL A 62 15.72 -7.27 -11.63
C VAL A 62 15.01 -6.30 -10.69
N ALA A 63 15.46 -6.18 -9.44
CA ALA A 63 14.91 -5.19 -8.52
C ALA A 63 15.06 -3.74 -9.03
N ARG A 64 16.15 -3.42 -9.75
CA ARG A 64 16.32 -2.10 -10.37
C ARG A 64 15.28 -1.82 -11.45
N ILE A 65 15.03 -2.80 -12.33
CA ILE A 65 14.00 -2.69 -13.39
C ILE A 65 12.60 -2.50 -12.76
N PHE A 66 12.28 -3.29 -11.73
CA PHE A 66 11.00 -3.15 -11.03
C PHE A 66 10.89 -1.84 -10.26
N GLY A 67 11.98 -1.30 -9.73
CA GLY A 67 12.04 0.05 -9.14
C GLY A 67 11.67 1.11 -10.18
N GLU A 68 12.41 1.16 -11.29
CA GLU A 68 12.26 2.18 -12.36
C GLU A 68 10.88 2.14 -13.05
N ILE A 69 10.31 0.96 -13.29
CA ILE A 69 8.98 0.85 -13.93
C ILE A 69 7.87 0.99 -12.88
N GLY A 70 8.09 0.42 -11.70
CA GLY A 70 7.09 0.30 -10.67
C GLY A 70 6.61 1.63 -10.12
N HIS A 71 7.51 2.62 -9.99
CA HIS A 71 7.14 3.94 -9.48
C HIS A 71 6.18 4.70 -10.41
N TRP A 72 6.32 4.57 -11.73
CA TRP A 72 5.40 5.17 -12.69
C TRP A 72 4.01 4.54 -12.60
N ILE A 73 3.96 3.22 -12.48
CA ILE A 73 2.70 2.47 -12.32
C ILE A 73 2.02 2.88 -11.00
N ALA A 74 2.76 2.90 -9.90
CA ALA A 74 2.25 3.30 -8.59
C ALA A 74 1.72 4.74 -8.63
N PHE A 75 2.49 5.68 -9.18
CA PHE A 75 2.08 7.08 -9.33
C PHE A 75 0.78 7.21 -10.14
N LEU A 76 0.72 6.64 -11.34
CA LEU A 76 -0.46 6.76 -12.22
C LEU A 76 -1.71 6.16 -11.58
N LEU A 77 -1.57 5.00 -10.93
CA LEU A 77 -2.67 4.36 -10.22
C LEU A 77 -3.15 5.22 -9.04
N LEU A 78 -2.23 5.62 -8.15
CA LEU A 78 -2.56 6.39 -6.95
C LEU A 78 -3.10 7.79 -7.29
N ALA A 79 -2.51 8.47 -8.28
CA ALA A 79 -2.97 9.77 -8.75
C ALA A 79 -4.33 9.68 -9.44
N GLY A 80 -4.53 8.66 -10.30
CA GLY A 80 -5.81 8.44 -10.97
C GLY A 80 -6.93 8.10 -9.99
N ILE A 81 -6.66 7.20 -9.05
CA ILE A 81 -7.60 6.80 -8.01
C ILE A 81 -7.91 7.98 -7.08
N GLY A 82 -6.87 8.61 -6.54
CA GLY A 82 -7.01 9.70 -5.58
C GLY A 82 -7.66 10.92 -6.21
N GLY A 83 -7.29 11.26 -7.45
CA GLY A 83 -7.92 12.32 -8.23
C GLY A 83 -9.40 12.06 -8.47
N ARG A 84 -9.79 10.81 -8.78
CA ARG A 84 -11.20 10.44 -8.92
C ARG A 84 -11.97 10.56 -7.60
N MET A 85 -11.38 10.15 -6.47
CA MET A 85 -12.00 10.34 -5.14
C MET A 85 -12.20 11.82 -4.82
N VAL A 86 -11.22 12.67 -5.14
CA VAL A 86 -11.35 14.13 -4.97
C VAL A 86 -12.47 14.65 -5.87
N HIS A 87 -12.48 14.28 -7.15
CA HIS A 87 -13.53 14.70 -8.09
C HIS A 87 -14.93 14.26 -7.62
N ASP A 88 -15.10 12.99 -7.27
CA ASP A 88 -16.37 12.41 -6.80
C ASP A 88 -16.84 13.09 -5.49
N SER A 89 -15.92 13.52 -4.63
CA SER A 89 -16.27 14.24 -3.40
C SER A 89 -16.95 15.59 -3.66
N PHE A 90 -16.68 16.25 -4.80
CA PHE A 90 -17.27 17.54 -5.19
C PHE A 90 -18.46 17.40 -6.15
N SER A 91 -18.53 16.33 -6.96
CA SER A 91 -19.66 16.06 -7.84
C SER A 91 -20.93 15.71 -7.06
N ALA A 92 -22.06 16.35 -7.39
CA ALA A 92 -23.35 16.07 -6.75
C ALA A 92 -23.94 14.70 -7.16
N ASP A 93 -23.48 14.14 -8.29
CA ASP A 93 -23.84 12.81 -8.76
C ASP A 93 -22.98 11.75 -8.06
N ARG A 94 -23.60 10.98 -7.16
CA ARG A 94 -23.01 9.79 -6.51
C ARG A 94 -22.92 8.57 -7.43
N GLY A 95 -22.94 8.79 -8.74
CA GLY A 95 -23.02 7.76 -9.77
C GLY A 95 -21.67 7.32 -10.29
N SER A 96 -20.64 7.14 -9.45
CA SER A 96 -19.40 6.53 -9.94
C SER A 96 -19.59 5.00 -10.03
N THR A 97 -19.67 4.54 -11.28
CA THR A 97 -19.91 3.15 -11.72
C THR A 97 -18.79 2.17 -11.38
N GLU A 98 -17.75 2.60 -10.65
CA GLU A 98 -16.61 1.76 -10.37
C GLU A 98 -16.64 1.09 -9.00
N PRO A 99 -16.26 -0.20 -8.92
CA PRO A 99 -16.27 -0.90 -7.65
C PRO A 99 -15.26 -0.24 -6.70
N VAL A 100 -15.76 0.25 -5.56
CA VAL A 100 -15.00 0.78 -4.43
C VAL A 100 -13.87 -0.16 -3.98
N LEU A 101 -13.96 -1.45 -4.29
CA LEU A 101 -12.86 -2.40 -4.06
C LEU A 101 -12.92 -3.56 -5.06
N SER A 102 -12.71 -3.29 -6.36
CA SER A 102 -12.55 -4.36 -7.34
C SER A 102 -11.33 -5.23 -6.99
N ALA A 103 -11.42 -6.55 -7.16
CA ALA A 103 -10.28 -7.44 -6.95
C ALA A 103 -9.07 -7.03 -7.81
N ARG A 104 -9.31 -6.56 -9.04
CA ARG A 104 -8.25 -6.03 -9.92
C ARG A 104 -7.56 -4.80 -9.31
N LEU A 105 -8.36 -3.87 -8.80
CA LEU A 105 -7.85 -2.65 -8.17
C LEU A 105 -7.05 -2.96 -6.91
N LEU A 106 -7.54 -3.89 -6.09
CA LEU A 106 -6.89 -4.33 -4.88
C LEU A 106 -5.51 -4.95 -5.17
N LEU A 107 -5.44 -5.82 -6.18
CA LEU A 107 -4.18 -6.44 -6.61
C LEU A 107 -3.21 -5.42 -7.19
N LEU A 108 -3.71 -4.45 -7.99
CA LEU A 108 -2.89 -3.37 -8.54
C LEU A 108 -2.32 -2.48 -7.43
N LEU A 109 -3.13 -2.11 -6.43
CA LEU A 109 -2.68 -1.34 -5.28
C LEU A 109 -1.65 -2.13 -4.45
N ALA A 110 -1.92 -3.41 -4.18
CA ALA A 110 -1.02 -4.27 -3.43
C ALA A 110 0.33 -4.41 -4.13
N LEU A 111 0.32 -4.61 -5.45
CA LEU A 111 1.53 -4.68 -6.25
C LEU A 111 2.29 -3.34 -6.24
N ALA A 112 1.58 -2.22 -6.45
CA ALA A 112 2.15 -0.89 -6.46
C ALA A 112 2.84 -0.52 -5.14
N THR A 113 2.22 -0.83 -3.99
CA THR A 113 2.78 -0.52 -2.67
C THR A 113 3.84 -1.50 -2.19
N SER A 114 4.07 -2.61 -2.91
CA SER A 114 5.02 -3.66 -2.48
C SER A 114 6.34 -3.64 -3.24
N ILE A 115 6.52 -2.72 -4.20
CA ILE A 115 7.77 -2.58 -4.95
C ILE A 115 8.93 -2.20 -4.01
N ASP A 116 8.69 -1.34 -3.02
CA ASP A 116 9.71 -0.99 -2.02
C ASP A 116 10.13 -2.22 -1.20
N ALA A 117 9.20 -3.15 -0.93
CA ALA A 117 9.48 -4.41 -0.25
C ALA A 117 10.32 -5.37 -1.08
N LEU A 118 10.17 -5.35 -2.40
CA LEU A 118 11.03 -6.10 -3.32
C LEU A 118 12.47 -5.58 -3.25
N VAL A 119 12.65 -4.26 -3.34
CA VAL A 119 13.97 -3.61 -3.28
C VAL A 119 14.61 -3.83 -1.91
N ALA A 120 13.84 -3.72 -0.82
CA ALA A 120 14.31 -4.03 0.53
C ALA A 120 14.76 -5.49 0.68
N GLY A 121 14.08 -6.44 0.02
CA GLY A 121 14.47 -7.86 0.00
C GLY A 121 15.88 -8.10 -0.57
N VAL A 122 16.26 -7.35 -1.61
CA VAL A 122 17.64 -7.36 -2.14
C VAL A 122 18.62 -6.78 -1.12
N GLY A 123 18.27 -5.65 -0.49
CA GLY A 123 19.09 -5.04 0.55
C GLY A 123 19.36 -5.99 1.72
N LEU A 124 18.33 -6.74 2.16
CA LEU A 124 18.43 -7.76 3.20
C LEU A 124 19.37 -8.89 2.82
N ARG A 125 19.41 -9.31 1.54
CA ARG A 125 20.36 -10.33 1.04
C ARG A 125 21.81 -9.87 1.18
N LEU A 126 22.08 -8.59 0.93
CA LEU A 126 23.43 -8.02 0.99
C LEU A 126 23.88 -7.73 2.43
N ALA A 127 22.96 -7.33 3.29
CA ALA A 127 23.27 -6.90 4.65
C ALA A 127 23.56 -8.05 5.62
N ASP A 128 22.89 -9.21 5.46
CA ASP A 128 23.05 -10.30 6.42
C ASP A 128 22.63 -11.67 5.83
N PRO A 129 23.57 -12.49 5.34
CA PRO A 129 23.29 -13.83 4.83
C PRO A 129 22.68 -14.79 5.88
N ALA A 130 22.82 -14.49 7.17
CA ALA A 130 22.37 -15.34 8.28
C ALA A 130 20.96 -14.98 8.79
N THR A 131 20.36 -13.87 8.35
CA THR A 131 18.98 -13.56 8.70
C THR A 131 18.05 -14.47 7.90
N SER A 132 17.23 -15.27 8.57
CA SER A 132 16.21 -16.05 7.86
C SER A 132 15.26 -15.07 7.17
N ILE A 133 15.38 -14.91 5.85
CA ILE A 133 14.52 -14.04 5.04
C ILE A 133 13.03 -14.34 5.28
N VAL A 134 12.71 -15.58 5.61
CA VAL A 134 11.39 -16.03 6.06
C VAL A 134 10.91 -15.26 7.29
N ARG A 135 11.75 -15.06 8.31
CA ARG A 135 11.40 -14.27 9.50
C ARG A 135 11.17 -12.79 9.14
N ALA A 136 11.99 -12.23 8.26
CA ALA A 136 11.81 -10.85 7.81
C ALA A 136 10.50 -10.68 7.02
N ALA A 137 10.25 -11.55 6.05
CA ALA A 137 9.03 -11.60 5.27
C ALA A 137 7.77 -11.76 6.12
N LEU A 138 7.79 -12.69 7.09
CA LEU A 138 6.66 -12.90 8.01
C LEU A 138 6.41 -11.69 8.89
N MET A 139 7.47 -11.05 9.41
CA MET A 139 7.33 -9.84 10.23
C MET A 139 6.76 -8.68 9.42
N ILE A 140 7.32 -8.43 8.23
CA ILE A 140 6.85 -7.37 7.33
C ILE A 140 5.39 -7.62 6.97
N GLY A 141 5.04 -8.81 6.48
CA GLY A 141 3.68 -9.17 6.12
C GLY A 141 2.69 -9.07 7.29
N PHE A 142 3.08 -9.49 8.49
CA PHE A 142 2.24 -9.39 9.68
C PHE A 142 2.01 -7.93 10.10
N VAL A 143 3.06 -7.11 10.13
CA VAL A 143 2.96 -5.68 10.46
C VAL A 143 2.09 -4.96 9.42
N THR A 144 2.30 -5.24 8.13
CA THR A 144 1.47 -4.68 7.05
C THR A 144 0.02 -5.12 7.20
N PHE A 145 -0.25 -6.40 7.45
CA PHE A 145 -1.60 -6.90 7.68
C PHE A 145 -2.29 -6.16 8.84
N ALA A 146 -1.61 -6.05 9.99
CA ALA A 146 -2.17 -5.40 11.18
C ALA A 146 -2.44 -3.91 10.93
N LEU A 147 -1.49 -3.19 10.33
CA LEU A 147 -1.63 -1.78 10.02
C LEU A 147 -2.72 -1.55 8.97
N SER A 148 -2.73 -2.30 7.86
CA SER A 148 -3.74 -2.14 6.81
C SER A 148 -5.15 -2.51 7.28
N LEU A 149 -5.30 -3.48 8.18
CA LEU A 149 -6.59 -3.79 8.81
C LEU A 149 -7.05 -2.61 9.68
N ALA A 150 -6.17 -2.12 10.55
CA ALA A 150 -6.45 -0.97 11.40
C ALA A 150 -6.78 0.28 10.57
N GLY A 151 -5.99 0.53 9.53
CA GLY A 151 -6.14 1.64 8.59
C GLY A 151 -7.45 1.58 7.83
N GLY A 152 -7.81 0.45 7.24
CA GLY A 152 -9.08 0.27 6.54
C GLY A 152 -10.30 0.44 7.46
N LEU A 153 -10.23 -0.09 8.69
CA LEU A 153 -11.28 0.07 9.69
C LEU A 153 -11.36 1.51 10.23
N ALA A 154 -10.24 2.21 10.39
CA ALA A 154 -10.22 3.61 10.79
C ALA A 154 -10.74 4.50 9.66
N GLY A 155 -10.27 4.30 8.44
CA GLY A 155 -10.70 5.00 7.23
C GLY A 155 -12.20 4.91 7.03
N SER A 156 -12.78 3.71 7.11
CA SER A 156 -14.24 3.53 6.98
C SER A 156 -15.05 4.25 8.05
N ARG A 157 -14.60 4.25 9.30
CA ARG A 157 -15.25 5.02 10.38
C ARG A 157 -15.15 6.52 10.15
N LEU A 158 -14.02 7.01 9.64
CA LEU A 158 -13.81 8.41 9.32
C LEU A 158 -14.67 8.85 8.12
N GLY A 159 -14.76 8.03 7.09
CA GLY A 159 -15.64 8.24 5.94
C GLY A 159 -17.11 8.29 6.34
N GLU A 160 -17.56 7.37 7.21
CA GLU A 160 -18.92 7.38 7.77
C GLU A 160 -19.21 8.66 8.58
N ARG A 161 -18.25 9.12 9.41
CA ARG A 161 -18.47 10.24 10.35
C ARG A 161 -18.41 11.61 9.68
N PHE A 162 -17.53 11.79 8.70
CA PHE A 162 -17.22 13.09 8.10
C PHE A 162 -17.62 13.18 6.61
N GLY A 163 -18.14 12.09 6.04
CA GLY A 163 -18.71 12.07 4.69
C GLY A 163 -17.72 12.52 3.61
N ARG A 164 -18.18 13.44 2.77
CA ARG A 164 -17.48 13.92 1.55
C ARG A 164 -16.09 14.50 1.85
N SER A 165 -15.91 15.14 3.00
CA SER A 165 -14.62 15.74 3.37
C SER A 165 -13.52 14.70 3.58
N MET A 166 -13.85 13.51 4.10
CA MET A 166 -12.85 12.44 4.29
C MET A 166 -12.58 11.65 3.03
N GLU A 167 -13.54 11.58 2.11
CA GLU A 167 -13.29 11.06 0.75
C GLU A 167 -12.31 11.95 -0.01
N ALA A 168 -12.51 13.28 0.02
CA ALA A 168 -11.57 14.24 -0.55
C ALA A 168 -10.17 14.09 0.08
N LEU A 169 -10.11 14.03 1.42
CA LEU A 169 -8.84 13.91 2.16
C LEU A 169 -8.14 12.58 1.86
N GLY A 170 -8.87 11.48 1.80
CA GLY A 170 -8.34 10.18 1.38
C GLY A 170 -7.78 10.21 -0.03
N GLY A 171 -8.48 10.87 -0.96
CA GLY A 171 -8.00 11.08 -2.32
C GLY A 171 -6.73 11.92 -2.39
N ILE A 172 -6.67 13.03 -1.65
CA ILE A 172 -5.48 13.90 -1.54
C ILE A 172 -4.29 13.11 -1.00
N VAL A 173 -4.49 12.30 0.05
CA VAL A 173 -3.45 11.45 0.61
C VAL A 173 -2.93 10.46 -0.42
N LEU A 174 -3.81 9.81 -1.20
CA LEU A 174 -3.38 8.90 -2.28
C LEU A 174 -2.56 9.62 -3.35
N VAL A 175 -3.01 10.79 -3.81
CA VAL A 175 -2.25 11.61 -4.79
C VAL A 175 -0.89 12.00 -4.21
N ALA A 176 -0.83 12.40 -2.94
CA ALA A 176 0.39 12.78 -2.26
C ALA A 176 1.38 11.61 -2.15
N ILE A 177 0.90 10.40 -1.83
CA ILE A 177 1.75 9.19 -1.81
C ILE A 177 2.27 8.89 -3.20
N GLY A 178 1.41 8.93 -4.23
CA GLY A 178 1.83 8.74 -5.61
C GLY A 178 2.93 9.72 -6.01
N LEU A 179 2.74 11.01 -5.72
CA LEU A 179 3.73 12.07 -5.98
C LEU A 179 5.03 11.82 -5.22
N ARG A 180 4.95 11.42 -3.95
CA ARG A 180 6.13 11.07 -3.13
C ARG A 180 6.92 9.93 -3.77
N ILE A 181 6.24 8.87 -4.21
CA ILE A 181 6.87 7.74 -4.90
C ILE A 181 7.57 8.21 -6.18
N LEU A 182 6.92 9.06 -6.98
CA LEU A 182 7.51 9.60 -8.21
C LEU A 182 8.76 10.46 -7.92
N VAL A 183 8.65 11.42 -7.00
CA VAL A 183 9.76 12.35 -6.66
C VAL A 183 10.93 11.60 -6.01
N SER A 184 10.65 10.63 -5.15
CA SER A 184 11.69 9.83 -4.49
C SER A 184 12.55 9.03 -5.48
N ASN A 185 11.99 8.66 -6.64
CA ASN A 185 12.71 7.93 -7.69
C ASN A 185 13.31 8.85 -8.77
N LEU A 186 12.84 10.11 -8.89
CA LEU A 186 13.45 11.10 -9.78
C LEU A 186 14.69 11.78 -9.16
N ASN A 187 14.71 11.91 -7.84
CA ASN A 187 15.81 12.53 -7.09
C ASN A 187 16.87 11.53 -6.60
N GLY A 188 16.81 10.26 -7.05
CA GLY A 188 17.73 9.18 -6.66
C GLY A 188 17.95 8.18 -7.77
#